data_AF-A0A1J3GZM9-F1
#
_entry.id   AF-A0A1J3GZM9-F1
#
_cell.length_a   1.000
_cell.length_b   1.000
_cell.length_c   1.000
_cell.angle_alpha   90.00
_cell.angle_beta   90.00
_cell.angle_gamma   90.00
#
_symmetry.space_group_name_H-M   'P 1'
#
loop_
_entity.id
_entity.type
_entity.pdbx_description
1 polymer ?
#
loop_
_entity_poly.entity_id
_entity_poly.type
_entity_poly.pdbx_seq_one_letter_code
_entity_poly.pdbx_strand_id
1 'polypeptide(L)'
;EVNLGVNMLPMTFPGQGHGHTQTFKAPDDLPKTVARTLSQGSSPMSMDFHPIKQTLLLVGTNVGDIGLWEVGSRERLVQKTFKVWDLSKCSMPLQAALVKEPVVSVNRVSWSPDGSLFGVAYSRHIVQLYSYHGGEDMRQHLEIDAH
;
A
#
# COMPACT_ATOMS: atom_id res chain seq x y z
N GLU A 1 -3.90 19.13 -26.85
CA GLU A 1 -4.17 19.13 -25.39
C GLU A 1 -5.66 18.97 -25.17
N VAL A 2 -6.09 17.94 -24.44
CA VAL A 2 -7.51 17.73 -24.13
C VAL A 2 -7.59 17.68 -22.61
N ASN A 3 -8.04 18.78 -22.01
CA ASN A 3 -8.24 18.92 -20.57
C ASN A 3 -9.64 18.37 -20.24
N LEU A 4 -9.72 17.11 -19.84
CA LEU A 4 -10.95 16.51 -19.33
C LEU A 4 -11.12 16.94 -17.86
N GLY A 5 -11.77 18.08 -17.68
CA GLY A 5 -12.24 18.53 -16.38
C GLY A 5 -13.31 17.57 -15.85
N VAL A 6 -12.93 16.73 -14.89
CA VAL A 6 -13.88 15.89 -14.16
C VAL A 6 -14.66 16.79 -13.21
N ASN A 7 -15.91 17.09 -13.56
CA ASN A 7 -16.81 17.88 -12.76
C ASN A 7 -17.30 17.02 -11.58
N MET A 8 -16.61 17.08 -10.44
CA MET A 8 -17.08 16.43 -9.22
C MET A 8 -18.23 17.24 -8.62
N LEU A 9 -19.46 16.71 -8.73
CA LEU A 9 -20.62 17.27 -8.04
C LEU A 9 -20.48 17.04 -6.53
N PRO A 10 -20.83 18.04 -5.69
CA PRO A 10 -20.72 17.91 -4.24
C PRO A 10 -21.73 16.88 -3.72
N MET A 11 -21.25 15.89 -2.97
CA MET A 11 -22.11 14.96 -2.24
C MET A 11 -22.72 15.69 -1.03
N THR A 12 -24.04 15.76 -0.98
CA THR A 12 -24.78 16.26 0.19
C THR A 12 -25.09 15.11 1.15
N PHE A 13 -24.63 15.24 2.40
CA PHE A 13 -25.03 14.35 3.49
C PHE A 13 -26.43 14.76 3.99
N PRO A 14 -27.40 13.84 4.09
CA PRO A 14 -28.73 14.19 4.58
C PRO A 14 -28.72 14.30 6.11
N GLY A 15 -28.70 15.54 6.62
CA GLY A 15 -28.83 15.77 8.06
C GLY A 15 -28.32 17.11 8.58
N GLN A 16 -28.67 18.24 7.97
CA GLN A 16 -28.54 19.54 8.64
C GLN A 16 -29.47 20.58 8.02
N GLY A 17 -30.57 20.86 8.72
CA GLY A 17 -31.45 21.98 8.41
C GLY A 17 -30.83 23.31 8.83
N HIS A 18 -31.17 24.34 8.06
CA HIS A 18 -30.94 25.77 8.30
C HIS A 18 -29.53 26.31 8.07
N GLY A 19 -29.33 26.86 6.86
CA GLY A 19 -28.87 28.24 6.74
C GLY A 19 -27.37 28.53 6.88
N HIS A 20 -26.48 27.70 6.33
CA HIS A 20 -25.18 28.18 5.86
C HIS A 20 -24.59 27.20 4.84
N THR A 21 -24.73 27.52 3.56
CA THR A 21 -23.90 26.93 2.51
C THR A 21 -22.49 27.48 2.69
N GLN A 22 -21.69 26.84 3.56
CA GLN A 22 -20.25 27.05 3.62
C GLN A 22 -19.68 26.50 2.31
N THR A 23 -19.48 27.38 1.34
CA THR A 23 -18.72 27.11 0.12
C THR A 23 -17.30 26.75 0.55
N PHE A 24 -16.89 25.50 0.35
CA PHE A 24 -15.52 25.05 0.62
C PHE A 24 -14.54 25.98 -0.11
N LYS A 25 -13.78 26.78 0.64
CA LYS A 25 -12.75 27.65 0.10
C LYS A 25 -11.41 26.93 0.24
N ALA A 26 -11.17 25.93 -0.61
CA ALA A 26 -9.83 25.40 -0.80
C ALA A 26 -8.89 26.57 -1.19
N PRO A 27 -7.67 26.72 -0.65
CA PRO A 27 -6.82 25.82 0.13
C PRO A 27 -6.66 26.19 1.63
N ASP A 28 -7.37 27.20 2.12
CA ASP A 28 -7.23 27.68 3.51
C ASP A 28 -7.84 26.72 4.55
N ASP A 29 -8.80 25.89 4.13
CA ASP A 29 -9.53 24.96 4.98
C ASP A 29 -8.84 23.59 5.16
N LEU A 30 -7.66 23.36 4.57
CA LEU A 30 -6.94 22.07 4.68
C LEU A 30 -6.08 21.99 5.96
N PRO A 31 -6.00 20.83 6.63
CA PRO A 31 -5.13 20.64 7.79
C PRO A 31 -3.66 20.93 7.44
N LYS A 32 -3.06 21.90 8.13
CA LYS A 32 -1.65 22.30 7.91
C LYS A 32 -0.66 21.55 8.81
N THR A 33 -1.15 20.73 9.72
CA THR A 33 -0.35 20.02 10.73
C THR A 33 -0.21 18.54 10.40
N VAL A 34 0.95 17.97 10.69
CA VAL A 34 1.18 16.53 10.61
C VAL A 34 0.25 15.82 11.59
N ALA A 35 -0.65 14.99 11.07
CA ALA A 35 -1.64 14.28 11.90
C ALA A 35 -1.02 13.10 12.67
N ARG A 36 -0.08 12.36 12.04
CA ARG A 36 0.53 11.14 12.57
C ARG A 36 1.95 10.97 12.07
N THR A 37 2.79 10.33 12.89
CA THR A 37 4.13 9.85 12.51
C THR A 37 4.19 8.36 12.83
N LEU A 38 4.57 7.55 11.83
CA LEU A 38 4.69 6.10 11.97
C LEU A 38 6.17 5.71 11.81
N SER A 39 6.67 4.88 12.73
CA SER A 39 8.07 4.45 12.73
C SER A 39 8.22 3.10 12.01
N GLN A 40 8.41 3.12 10.69
CA GLN A 40 8.57 1.91 9.87
C GLN A 40 9.84 1.12 10.19
N GLY A 41 10.90 1.78 10.67
CA GLY A 41 12.20 1.18 11.00
C GLY A 41 13.17 1.06 9.82
N SER A 42 12.67 1.06 8.59
CA SER A 42 13.47 1.15 7.36
C SER A 42 12.86 2.17 6.40
N SER A 43 13.61 2.59 5.37
CA SER A 43 13.15 3.64 4.46
C SER A 43 11.96 3.15 3.65
N PRO A 44 10.78 3.80 3.75
CA PRO A 44 9.65 3.50 2.88
C PRO A 44 10.01 3.79 1.42
N MET A 45 9.66 2.88 0.52
CA MET A 45 9.87 3.01 -0.93
C MET A 45 8.56 3.19 -1.68
N SER A 46 7.49 2.54 -1.19
CA SER A 46 6.16 2.61 -1.78
C SER A 46 5.12 2.43 -0.69
N MET A 47 3.98 3.09 -0.82
CA MET A 47 2.88 3.03 0.12
C MET A 47 1.55 3.06 -0.64
N ASP A 48 0.55 2.36 -0.12
CA ASP A 48 -0.80 2.38 -0.68
C ASP A 48 -1.87 2.20 0.41
N PHE A 49 -2.90 3.05 0.40
CA PHE A 49 -4.01 2.94 1.33
C PHE A 49 -5.01 1.91 0.83
N HIS A 50 -5.57 1.12 1.74
CA HIS A 50 -6.63 0.18 1.39
C HIS A 50 -7.85 0.95 0.85
N PRO A 51 -8.42 0.57 -0.31
CA PRO A 51 -9.44 1.38 -1.00
C PRO A 51 -10.73 1.55 -0.22
N ILE A 52 -11.09 0.57 0.62
CA ILE A 52 -12.30 0.60 1.46
C ILE A 52 -12.00 1.00 2.92
N LYS A 53 -10.81 0.70 3.46
CA LYS A 53 -10.42 0.92 4.87
C LYS A 53 -9.44 2.09 4.93
N GLN A 54 -9.97 3.31 5.06
CA GLN A 54 -9.22 4.56 4.88
C GLN A 54 -8.02 4.76 5.83
N THR A 55 -7.98 4.03 6.94
CA THR A 55 -6.90 4.12 7.94
C THR A 55 -5.86 3.01 7.81
N LEU A 56 -6.08 2.04 6.91
CA LEU A 56 -5.20 0.92 6.70
C LEU A 56 -4.18 1.25 5.59
N LEU A 57 -2.90 1.28 5.95
CA LEU A 57 -1.80 1.66 5.06
C LEU A 57 -0.84 0.48 4.87
N LEU A 58 -0.64 0.09 3.61
CA LEU A 58 0.40 -0.85 3.22
C LEU A 58 1.68 -0.07 2.91
N VAL A 59 2.81 -0.54 3.43
CA VAL A 59 4.13 0.10 3.27
C VAL A 59 5.13 -0.96 2.81
N GLY A 60 5.86 -0.68 1.73
CA GLY A 60 7.03 -1.44 1.30
C GLY A 60 8.31 -0.65 1.53
N THR A 61 9.41 -1.33 1.84
CA THR A 61 10.67 -0.68 2.26
C THR A 61 11.86 -1.01 1.35
N ASN A 62 12.95 -0.27 1.54
CA ASN A 62 14.21 -0.45 0.82
C ASN A 62 14.95 -1.75 1.16
N VAL A 63 14.58 -2.43 2.25
CA VAL A 63 15.15 -3.71 2.66
C VAL A 63 14.24 -4.91 2.36
N GLY A 64 13.17 -4.70 1.58
CA GLY A 64 12.28 -5.77 1.13
C GLY A 64 11.20 -6.12 2.16
N ASP A 65 11.20 -5.48 3.33
CA ASP A 65 10.12 -5.62 4.29
C ASP A 65 8.85 -4.94 3.78
N ILE A 66 7.72 -5.58 4.07
CA ILE A 66 6.39 -4.99 3.99
C ILE A 66 5.78 -4.85 5.39
N GLY A 67 5.04 -3.78 5.60
CA GLY A 67 4.29 -3.53 6.82
C GLY A 67 2.86 -3.11 6.53
N LEU A 68 1.91 -3.58 7.34
CA LEU A 68 0.52 -3.15 7.32
C LEU A 68 0.23 -2.37 8.59
N TRP A 69 -0.23 -1.12 8.44
CA TRP A 69 -0.45 -0.20 9.55
C TRP A 69 -1.91 0.18 9.66
N GLU A 70 -2.40 0.18 10.89
CA GLU A 70 -3.60 0.90 11.28
C GLU A 70 -3.19 2.31 11.73
N VAL A 71 -3.29 3.29 10.82
CA VAL A 71 -2.76 4.65 11.01
C VAL A 71 -3.49 5.40 12.13
N GLY A 72 -4.77 5.06 12.36
CA GLY A 72 -5.59 5.66 13.42
C GLY A 72 -5.01 5.39 14.81
N SER A 73 -4.69 4.12 15.10
CA SER A 73 -4.12 3.65 16.37
C SER A 73 -2.59 3.69 16.41
N ARG A 74 -1.93 3.93 15.27
CA ARG A 74 -0.46 3.83 15.11
C ARG A 74 0.06 2.42 15.37
N GLU A 75 -0.78 1.43 15.16
CA GLU A 75 -0.47 0.02 15.35
C GLU A 75 0.04 -0.57 14.03
N ARG A 76 1.10 -1.37 14.12
CA ARG A 76 1.56 -2.18 12.99
C ARG A 76 0.98 -3.58 13.12
N LEU A 77 -0.06 -3.86 12.34
CA LEU A 77 -0.79 -5.13 12.33
C LEU A 77 0.06 -6.27 11.77
N VAL A 78 0.87 -5.99 10.74
CA VAL A 78 1.70 -7.01 10.11
C VAL A 78 3.07 -6.43 9.78
N GLN A 79 4.11 -7.24 9.96
CA GLN A 79 5.42 -7.04 9.35
C GLN A 79 5.88 -8.36 8.74
N LYS A 80 6.27 -8.34 7.46
CA LYS A 80 6.89 -9.49 6.80
C LYS A 80 8.15 -9.06 6.07
N THR A 81 9.20 -9.85 6.27
CA THR A 81 10.43 -9.75 5.50
C THR A 81 10.33 -10.54 4.22
N PHE A 82 10.95 -10.02 3.16
CA PHE A 82 11.04 -10.69 1.88
C PHE A 82 11.59 -12.12 2.04
N LYS A 83 10.87 -13.08 1.46
CA LYS A 83 11.28 -14.48 1.29
C LYS A 83 10.65 -15.00 0.01
N VAL A 84 11.42 -15.74 -0.78
CA VAL A 84 10.89 -16.58 -1.85
C VAL A 84 10.14 -17.75 -1.23
N TRP A 85 8.94 -18.07 -1.72
CA TRP A 85 8.11 -19.11 -1.12
C TRP A 85 8.53 -20.50 -1.56
N ASP A 86 8.88 -20.65 -2.84
CA ASP A 86 9.40 -21.90 -3.40
C ASP A 86 10.50 -21.62 -4.42
N LEU A 87 11.75 -21.54 -3.93
CA LEU A 87 12.92 -21.25 -4.76
C LEU A 87 13.11 -22.29 -5.88
N SER A 88 12.66 -23.53 -5.68
CA SER A 88 12.80 -24.60 -6.66
C SER A 88 11.93 -24.39 -7.91
N LYS A 89 10.87 -23.57 -7.79
CA LYS A 89 9.97 -23.20 -8.89
C LYS A 89 10.40 -21.92 -9.60
N CYS A 90 11.36 -21.18 -9.05
CA CYS A 90 11.93 -19.99 -9.69
C CYS A 90 12.83 -20.37 -10.86
N SER A 91 12.93 -19.49 -11.86
CA SER A 91 13.84 -19.65 -12.99
C SER A 91 15.31 -19.62 -12.53
N MET A 92 16.18 -20.28 -13.31
CA MET A 92 17.63 -20.28 -13.02
C MET A 92 18.24 -18.87 -12.94
N PRO A 93 17.88 -17.90 -13.82
CA PRO A 93 18.35 -16.53 -13.68
C PRO A 93 17.95 -15.88 -12.35
N LEU A 94 16.70 -16.07 -11.91
CA LEU A 94 16.23 -15.56 -10.64
C LEU A 94 16.99 -16.17 -9.45
N GLN A 95 17.14 -17.50 -9.44
CA GLN A 95 17.90 -18.19 -8.41
C GLN A 95 19.35 -17.67 -8.34
N ALA A 96 20.01 -17.50 -9.48
CA ALA A 96 21.37 -16.97 -9.55
C ALA A 96 21.47 -15.52 -9.06
N ALA A 97 20.49 -14.67 -9.41
CA ALA A 97 20.44 -13.28 -8.98
C ALA A 97 20.34 -13.15 -7.44
N LEU A 98 19.53 -14.00 -6.81
CA LEU A 98 19.37 -14.02 -5.35
C LEU A 98 20.63 -14.50 -4.61
N VAL A 99 21.38 -15.44 -5.19
CA VAL A 99 22.67 -15.89 -4.63
C VAL A 99 23.74 -14.80 -4.77
N LYS A 100 23.79 -14.14 -5.93
CA LYS A 100 24.80 -13.10 -6.20
C LYS A 100 24.58 -11.86 -5.33
N GLU A 101 23.33 -11.41 -5.20
CA GLU A 101 23.00 -10.20 -4.45
C GLU A 101 21.69 -10.39 -3.67
N PRO A 102 21.77 -10.82 -2.40
CA PRO A 102 20.60 -11.18 -1.61
C PRO A 102 19.78 -9.98 -1.14
N VAL A 103 20.27 -8.75 -1.33
CA VAL A 103 19.54 -7.53 -0.97
C VAL A 103 18.37 -7.34 -1.92
N VAL A 104 17.17 -7.26 -1.36
CA VAL A 104 15.93 -7.07 -2.12
C VAL A 104 15.23 -5.83 -1.60
N SER A 105 14.73 -4.98 -2.49
CA SER A 105 13.93 -3.81 -2.14
C SER A 105 12.53 -3.95 -2.70
N VAL A 106 11.54 -3.36 -2.01
CA VAL A 106 10.21 -3.19 -2.59
C VAL A 106 10.25 -2.00 -3.57
N ASN A 107 9.83 -2.23 -4.80
CA ASN A 107 9.67 -1.19 -5.81
C ASN A 107 8.26 -0.58 -5.77
N ARG A 108 7.24 -1.43 -5.58
CA ARG A 108 5.84 -1.00 -5.55
C ARG A 108 4.99 -1.92 -4.68
N VAL A 109 4.08 -1.31 -3.93
CA VAL A 109 2.93 -1.99 -3.34
C VAL A 109 1.65 -1.43 -3.95
N SER A 110 0.62 -2.27 -4.09
CA SER A 110 -0.69 -1.81 -4.57
C SER A 110 -1.80 -2.75 -4.12
N TRP A 111 -2.89 -2.19 -3.61
CA TRP A 111 -4.12 -2.92 -3.35
C TRP A 111 -4.88 -3.22 -4.63
N SER A 112 -5.63 -4.32 -4.64
CA SER A 112 -6.70 -4.53 -5.60
C SER A 112 -7.86 -3.57 -5.31
N PRO A 113 -8.68 -3.20 -6.32
CA PRO A 113 -9.78 -2.24 -6.12
C PRO A 113 -10.81 -2.64 -5.06
N ASP A 114 -11.02 -3.94 -4.85
CA ASP A 114 -11.91 -4.50 -3.83
C ASP A 114 -11.23 -4.63 -2.45
N GLY A 115 -9.93 -4.37 -2.35
CA GLY A 115 -9.13 -4.46 -1.12
C GLY A 115 -8.90 -5.88 -0.61
N SER A 116 -9.31 -6.92 -1.36
CA SER A 116 -9.15 -8.31 -0.93
C SER A 116 -7.74 -8.85 -1.15
N LEU A 117 -6.99 -8.25 -2.08
CA LEU A 117 -5.62 -8.61 -2.43
C LEU A 117 -4.72 -7.38 -2.41
N PHE A 118 -3.41 -7.60 -2.30
CA PHE A 118 -2.43 -6.62 -2.70
C PHE A 118 -1.20 -7.30 -3.32
N GLY A 119 -0.55 -6.59 -4.22
CA GLY A 119 0.69 -7.00 -4.87
C GLY A 119 1.90 -6.27 -4.30
N VAL A 120 3.03 -6.96 -4.26
CA VAL A 120 4.35 -6.43 -3.89
C VAL A 120 5.32 -6.78 -5.00
N ALA A 121 5.82 -5.77 -5.70
CA ALA A 121 6.83 -5.93 -6.74
C ALA A 121 8.22 -5.61 -6.17
N TYR A 122 9.15 -6.55 -6.32
CA TYR A 122 10.51 -6.45 -5.79
C TYR A 122 11.56 -6.17 -6.88
N SER A 123 12.74 -5.69 -6.48
CA SER A 123 13.87 -5.42 -7.38
C SER A 123 14.53 -6.67 -8.00
N ARG A 124 14.14 -7.88 -7.57
CA ARG A 124 14.68 -9.16 -8.04
C ARG A 124 13.73 -9.90 -8.97
N HIS A 125 12.98 -9.19 -9.82
CA HIS A 125 12.04 -9.83 -10.78
C HIS A 125 11.01 -10.76 -10.12
N ILE A 126 10.65 -10.48 -8.86
CA ILE A 126 9.61 -11.23 -8.15
C ILE A 126 8.44 -10.30 -7.87
N VAL A 127 7.24 -10.83 -8.09
CA VAL A 127 6.00 -10.22 -7.61
C VAL A 127 5.28 -11.21 -6.70
N GLN A 128 4.89 -10.75 -5.51
CA GLN A 128 4.10 -11.55 -4.57
C GLN A 128 2.72 -10.92 -4.40
N LEU A 129 1.69 -11.75 -4.51
CA LEU A 129 0.30 -11.39 -4.21
C LEU A 129 -0.09 -11.99 -2.87
N TYR A 130 -0.68 -11.16 -2.03
CA TYR A 130 -1.22 -11.58 -0.74
C TYR A 130 -2.73 -11.39 -0.73
N SER A 131 -3.44 -12.30 -0.05
CA SER A 131 -4.83 -12.09 0.31
C SER A 131 -4.94 -11.52 1.71
N TYR A 132 -5.86 -10.57 1.88
CA TYR A 132 -6.12 -9.88 3.13
C TYR A 132 -7.54 -10.19 3.62
N HIS A 133 -7.63 -10.68 4.85
CA HIS A 133 -8.89 -11.10 5.47
C HIS A 133 -9.26 -10.27 6.71
N GLY A 134 -8.52 -9.19 6.98
CA GLY A 134 -8.76 -8.30 8.12
C GLY A 134 -7.79 -8.51 9.28
N GLY A 135 -7.61 -7.46 10.09
CA GLY A 135 -6.66 -7.49 11.21
C GLY A 135 -5.26 -7.86 10.75
N GLU A 136 -4.70 -8.90 11.35
CA GLU A 136 -3.38 -9.47 11.02
C GLU A 136 -3.46 -10.65 10.03
N ASP A 137 -4.66 -11.06 9.57
CA ASP A 137 -4.83 -12.20 8.66
C ASP A 137 -4.44 -11.82 7.23
N MET A 138 -3.20 -12.17 6.89
CA MET A 138 -2.56 -11.92 5.61
C MET A 138 -1.89 -13.20 5.10
N ARG A 139 -2.33 -13.68 3.94
CA ARG A 139 -1.92 -14.99 3.40
C ARG A 139 -1.23 -14.85 2.06
N GLN A 140 -0.27 -15.73 1.83
CA GLN A 140 0.40 -15.86 0.54
C GLN A 140 -0.61 -16.42 -0.47
N HIS A 141 -0.78 -15.73 -1.61
CA HIS A 141 -1.74 -16.13 -2.64
C HIS A 141 -1.04 -16.63 -3.91
N LEU A 142 -0.12 -15.83 -4.47
CA LEU A 142 0.62 -16.19 -5.68
C LEU A 142 2.01 -15.53 -5.69
N GLU A 143 3.01 -16.24 -6.20
CA GLU A 143 4.36 -15.71 -6.45
C GLU A 143 4.66 -15.84 -7.95
N ILE A 144 5.14 -14.76 -8.54
CA ILE A 144 5.42 -14.64 -9.97
C ILE A 144 6.89 -14.31 -10.15
N ASP A 145 7.57 -15.14 -10.93
CA ASP A 145 8.87 -14.84 -11.52
C ASP A 145 8.65 -14.06 -12.82
N ALA A 146 9.21 -12.86 -12.90
CA ALA A 146 9.02 -11.88 -13.96
C ALA A 146 10.30 -11.65 -14.79
N HIS A 147 11.16 -12.66 -14.88
CA HIS A 147 12.32 -12.69 -15.78
C HIS A 147 11.96 -13.07 -17.22
#